data_AF-A0A6C2UQ31-F1
#
_entry.id   AF-A0A6C2UQ31-F1
#
_cell.length_a   1.000
_cell.length_b   1.000
_cell.length_c   1.000
_cell.angle_alpha   90.00
_cell.angle_beta   90.00
_cell.angle_gamma   90.00
#
_symmetry.space_group_name_H-M   'P 1'
#
loop_
_entity.id
_entity.type
_entity.pdbx_description
1 polymer ?
#
loop_
_entity_poly.entity_id
_entity_poly.type
_entity_poly.pdbx_seq_one_letter_code
_entity_poly.pdbx_strand_id
1 'polypeptide(L)' 'MFAKREERTTTKFAGLTDHPRKAKAEHGNPPDWQIKKEFRTQIQARIWLQEMSEAGCQVKKHGPGWGWGFTYTIARSTK' A
#
# COMPACT_ATOMS: atom_id res chain seq x y z
N MET A 1 18.38 -24.86 17.87
CA MET A 1 17.78 -23.70 18.57
C MET A 1 17.66 -22.54 17.59
N PHE A 2 16.55 -21.82 17.68
CA PHE A 2 15.90 -21.02 16.64
C PHE A 2 16.78 -19.94 16.00
N ALA A 3 16.81 -19.93 14.66
CA ALA A 3 17.34 -18.82 13.88
C ALA A 3 16.58 -17.54 14.26
N LYS A 4 17.30 -16.56 14.81
CA LYS A 4 16.81 -15.18 14.90
C LYS A 4 16.55 -14.71 13.48
N ARG A 5 15.31 -14.87 13.00
CA ARG A 5 14.84 -14.15 11.83
C ARG A 5 14.92 -12.68 12.23
N GLU A 6 15.94 -11.97 11.75
CA GLU A 6 15.89 -10.52 11.67
C GLU A 6 14.54 -10.17 11.05
N GLU A 7 13.62 -9.72 11.89
CA GLU A 7 12.38 -9.11 11.48
C GLU A 7 12.76 -7.84 10.74
N ARG A 8 13.12 -7.96 9.46
CA ARG A 8 13.04 -6.85 8.53
C ARG A 8 11.59 -6.40 8.62
N THR A 9 11.34 -5.36 9.42
CA THR A 9 10.02 -4.77 9.59
C THR A 9 9.70 -4.01 8.31
N THR A 10 9.41 -4.77 7.25
CA THR A 10 8.87 -4.26 6.00
C THR A 10 7.45 -3.82 6.28
N THR A 11 7.28 -2.51 6.48
CA THR A 11 5.94 -1.93 6.64
C THR A 11 5.29 -1.93 5.27
N LYS A 12 4.21 -2.70 5.11
CA LYS A 12 3.41 -2.69 3.90
C LYS A 12 2.44 -1.52 3.97
N PHE A 13 2.40 -0.74 2.91
CA PHE A 13 1.45 0.35 2.74
C PHE A 13 0.43 -0.05 1.69
N ALA A 14 -0.82 0.32 1.93
CA ALA A 14 -1.90 0.15 0.98
C ALA A 14 -2.66 1.47 0.83
N GLY A 15 -2.99 1.80 -0.41
CA GLY A 15 -3.63 3.06 -0.73
C GLY A 15 -4.51 2.94 -1.95
N LEU A 16 -5.35 3.96 -2.11
CA LEU A 16 -6.25 4.10 -3.23
C LEU A 16 -5.86 5.35 -4.02
N THR A 17 -5.86 5.23 -5.35
CA THR A 17 -5.56 6.34 -6.27
C THR A 17 -6.38 6.17 -7.55
N ASP A 18 -6.75 7.27 -8.20
CA ASP A 18 -7.30 7.22 -9.56
C ASP A 18 -6.18 7.23 -10.61
N HIS A 19 -5.00 7.73 -10.22
CA HIS A 19 -3.86 7.95 -11.09
C HIS A 19 -2.64 7.24 -10.51
N PRO A 20 -2.47 5.94 -10.77
CA PRO A 20 -1.37 5.15 -10.22
C PRO A 20 0.01 5.70 -10.60
N ARG A 21 0.16 6.23 -11.81
CA ARG A 21 1.42 6.86 -12.26
C ARG A 21 1.74 8.15 -11.51
N LYS A 22 0.75 9.02 -11.28
CA LYS A 22 0.94 10.27 -10.51
C LYS A 22 1.23 9.98 -9.05
N ALA A 23 0.44 9.09 -8.42
CA ALA A 23 0.65 8.71 -7.03
C ALA A 23 2.02 8.06 -6.80
N LYS A 24 2.49 7.21 -7.72
CA LYS A 24 3.84 6.65 -7.66
C LYS A 24 4.89 7.76 -7.66
N ALA A 25 4.76 8.77 -8.51
CA ALA A 25 5.68 9.90 -8.58
C ALA A 25 5.62 10.78 -7.30
N GLU A 26 4.43 11.10 -6.79
CA GLU A 26 4.24 11.87 -5.54
C GLU A 26 4.85 11.17 -4.32
N HIS A 27 4.86 9.83 -4.32
CA HIS A 27 5.46 9.02 -3.27
C HIS A 27 6.97 8.75 -3.46
N GLY A 28 7.64 9.44 -4.40
CA GLY A 28 9.09 9.30 -4.61
C GLY A 28 9.48 8.09 -5.45
N ASN A 29 8.56 7.58 -6.27
CA ASN A 29 8.76 6.48 -7.21
C ASN A 29 9.36 5.21 -6.58
N PRO A 30 8.70 4.63 -5.55
CA PRO A 30 9.21 3.43 -4.92
C PRO A 30 9.36 2.30 -5.95
N PRO A 31 10.49 1.56 -5.93
CA PRO A 31 10.75 0.49 -6.89
C PRO A 31 9.79 -0.69 -6.70
N ASP A 32 9.28 -0.88 -5.48
CA ASP A 32 8.36 -1.96 -5.08
C ASP A 32 6.87 -1.56 -5.22
N TRP A 33 6.56 -0.54 -6.02
CA TRP A 33 5.18 -0.13 -6.24
C TRP A 33 4.40 -1.18 -7.03
N GLN A 34 3.36 -1.74 -6.42
CA GLN A 34 2.50 -2.73 -7.07
C GLN A 34 1.06 -2.25 -7.11
N ILE A 35 0.49 -2.22 -8.32
CA ILE A 35 -0.95 -2.11 -8.51
C ILE A 35 -1.55 -3.48 -8.24
N LYS A 36 -2.37 -3.61 -7.20
CA LYS A 36 -3.00 -4.89 -6.84
C LYS A 36 -4.33 -5.09 -7.55
N LYS A 37 -5.13 -4.03 -7.67
CA LYS A 37 -6.51 -4.14 -8.13
C LYS A 37 -7.01 -2.84 -8.73
N GLU A 38 -7.80 -2.93 -9.79
CA GLU A 38 -8.63 -1.84 -10.28
C GLU A 38 -10.02 -1.96 -9.65
N PHE A 39 -10.59 -0.84 -9.20
CA PHE A 39 -11.92 -0.77 -8.64
C PHE A 39 -12.83 0.02 -9.57
N ARG A 40 -14.00 -0.55 -9.87
CA ARG A 40 -15.03 0.13 -10.66
C ARG A 40 -15.92 1.04 -9.81
N THR A 41 -15.91 0.84 -8.48
CA THR A 41 -16.71 1.61 -7.54
C THR A 41 -15.91 1.97 -6.30
N GLN A 42 -16.20 3.14 -5.74
CA GLN A 42 -15.58 3.61 -4.50
C GLN A 42 -15.84 2.68 -3.32
N ILE A 43 -17.00 2.01 -3.29
CA ILE A 43 -17.37 1.07 -2.22
C ILE A 43 -16.41 -0.13 -2.21
N GLN A 44 -16.18 -0.76 -3.36
CA GLN A 44 -15.24 -1.89 -3.46
C GLN A 44 -13.81 -1.47 -3.06
N ALA A 45 -13.40 -0.27 -3.46
CA ALA A 45 -12.10 0.27 -3.12
C ALA A 45 -11.95 0.43 -1.59
N ARG A 46 -12.97 0.97 -0.93
CA ARG A 46 -13.00 1.14 0.53
C ARG A 46 -13.00 -0.17 1.29
N ILE A 47 -13.80 -1.15 0.85
CA ILE A 47 -13.82 -2.50 1.44
C ILE A 47 -12.42 -3.10 1.38
N TRP A 48 -11.78 -3.07 0.21
CA TRP A 48 -10.41 -3.58 0.07
C TRP A 48 -9.39 -2.83 0.93
N LEU A 49 -9.51 -1.50 1.03
CA LEU A 49 -8.63 -0.72 1.88
C LEU A 49 -8.82 -1.09 3.37
N GLN A 50 -10.06 -1.40 3.77
CA GLN A 50 -10.35 -1.89 5.11
C GLN A 50 -9.74 -3.28 5.35
N GLU A 51 -9.91 -4.21 4.41
CA GLU A 51 -9.27 -5.54 4.47
C GLU A 51 -7.75 -5.44 4.57
N MET A 52 -7.13 -4.51 3.85
CA MET A 52 -5.68 -4.25 3.94
C MET A 52 -5.28 -3.69 5.30
N SER A 53 -6.11 -2.82 5.90
CA SER A 53 -5.90 -2.32 7.25
C SER A 53 -5.94 -3.45 8.28
N GLU A 54 -6.91 -4.36 8.14
CA GLU A 54 -7.08 -5.52 9.02
C GLU A 54 -5.95 -6.54 8.84
N ALA A 55 -5.41 -6.66 7.62
CA ALA A 55 -4.23 -7.45 7.33
C ALA A 55 -2.91 -6.84 7.88
N GLY A 56 -2.97 -5.70 8.56
CA GLY A 56 -1.81 -5.03 9.16
C GLY A 56 -1.02 -4.15 8.18
N CYS A 57 -1.58 -3.82 7.00
CA CYS A 57 -0.99 -2.80 6.14
C CYS A 57 -1.33 -1.41 6.65
N GLN A 58 -0.39 -0.49 6.52
CA GLN A 58 -0.60 0.91 6.84
C GLN A 58 -1.41 1.55 5.71
N VAL A 59 -2.67 1.88 6.00
CA VAL A 59 -3.60 2.44 5.02
C VAL A 59 -3.80 3.93 5.19
N LYS A 60 -3.84 4.66 4.07
CA LYS A 60 -4.23 6.07 4.09
C LYS A 60 -5.74 6.16 3.83
N LYS A 61 -6.53 6.39 4.89
CA LYS A 61 -8.01 6.43 4.83
C LYS A 61 -8.57 7.59 3.99
N HIS A 62 -7.77 8.61 3.69
CA HIS A 62 -8.21 9.81 2.98
C HIS A 62 -7.28 10.13 1.81
N GLY A 63 -7.71 9.78 0.61
CA GLY A 63 -7.16 10.21 -0.66
C GLY A 63 -8.30 10.43 -1.66
N PRO A 64 -8.20 11.42 -2.56
CA PRO A 64 -9.27 11.73 -3.51
C PRO A 64 -9.49 10.64 -4.57
N GLY A 65 -8.52 9.74 -4.76
CA GLY A 65 -8.57 8.69 -5.77
C GLY A 65 -8.98 7.32 -5.21
N TRP A 66 -9.83 6.60 -5.94
CA TRP A 66 -10.31 5.26 -5.57
C TRP A 66 -10.31 4.24 -6.71
N GLY A 67 -10.04 4.65 -7.95
CA GLY A 67 -10.07 3.76 -9.12
C GLY A 67 -9.07 2.60 -9.09
N TRP A 68 -7.97 2.74 -8.33
CA TRP A 68 -6.89 1.75 -8.28
C TRP A 68 -6.37 1.56 -6.86
N GLY A 69 -6.33 0.31 -6.42
CA GLY A 69 -5.64 -0.14 -5.22
C GLY A 69 -4.18 -0.42 -5.52
N PHE A 70 -3.31 0.28 -4.80
CA PHE A 70 -1.87 0.06 -4.86
C PHE A 70 -1.33 -0.31 -3.50
N THR A 71 -0.26 -1.10 -3.52
CA THR A 71 0.51 -1.46 -2.34
C THR A 71 1.97 -1.26 -2.62
N TYR A 72 2.71 -0.81 -1.61
CA TYR A 72 4.16 -0.71 -1.70
C TYR A 72 4.76 -1.00 -0.33
N THR A 73 5.97 -1.54 -0.34
CA THR A 73 6.67 -1.88 0.89
C THR A 73 7.68 -0.80 1.20
N ILE A 74 7.61 -0.22 2.40
CA ILE A 74 8.69 0.62 2.92
C ILE A 74 9.56 -0.27 3.80
N ALA A 75 10.74 -0.61 3.28
CA ALA A 75 11.78 -1.19 4.11
C ALA A 75 12.30 -0.08 5.03
N ARG A 76 12.06 -0.20 6.33
CA ARG A 76 12.67 0.69 7.32
C ARG A 76 14.15 0.33 7.39
N SER A 77 14.96 0.91 6.52
CA SER A 77 16.42 0.87 6.66
C SER A 77 16.74 1.84 7.80
N THR A 78 16.79 1.31 9.02
CA THR A 78 17.34 2.05 10.16
C THR A 78 18.82 2.28 9.85
N LYS A 79 19.17 3.52 9.55
CA LYS A 79 20.56 3.97 9.42
C LYS A 79 21.09 4.36 10.79
#